data_AF-A0A7V6HHP3-F1
#
_entry.id   AF-A0A7V6HHP3-F1
#
_cell.length_a   1.000
_cell.length_b   1.000
_cell.length_c   1.000
_cell.angle_alpha   90.00
_cell.angle_beta   90.00
_cell.angle_gamma   90.00
#
_symmetry.space_group_name_H-M   'P 1'
#
loop_
_entity.id
_entity.type
_entity.pdbx_description
1 polymer ?
#
loop_
_entity_poly.entity_id
_entity_poly.type
_entity_poly.pdbx_seq_one_letter_code
_entity_poly.pdbx_strand_id
1 'polypeptide(L)'
;MKQLVCNIWLAVATLLASSVFGWPSGWPVTNTVPHWEVYDGKHDLRTVVAVGLMRIPRDYRLPRTEDMLLAYAKEHRIPVSNMVGVAQTVAEEGFAMLESGSLTNKEEAAAVMRYCGILIGFMGYTKDPSALPYLELKSTSANDDIRRTAANMIVNILGSNAIGFLRDFKKNELYRGDLYSLYESFGYKIRMEKASNPKAKVDDAYAFLLELIEEEEGSTVKMLDRVLCETLEGYSASVQREKVADRMVKAGPEYSRPHFEAVKAEIEKTPTAKRKDFAAKGELLDPERAEQ
;
A
#
# COMPACT_ATOMS: atom_id res chain seq x y z
N MET A 1 12.69 -24.96 18.31
CA MET A 1 13.34 -25.06 16.96
C MET A 1 12.61 -26.01 16.01
N LYS A 2 12.28 -27.27 16.36
CA LYS A 2 11.67 -28.23 15.40
C LYS A 2 10.29 -27.82 14.86
N GLN A 3 9.42 -27.18 15.65
CA GLN A 3 8.08 -26.75 15.22
C GLN A 3 8.08 -25.44 14.41
N LEU A 4 9.09 -24.59 14.61
CA LEU A 4 9.28 -23.30 13.92
C LEU A 4 9.56 -23.50 12.43
N VAL A 5 10.48 -24.45 12.16
CA VAL A 5 10.88 -24.89 10.82
C VAL A 5 9.68 -25.55 10.11
N CYS A 6 8.86 -26.35 10.82
CA CYS A 6 7.72 -27.02 10.21
C CYS A 6 6.71 -26.06 9.55
N ASN A 7 6.38 -24.90 10.12
CA ASN A 7 5.33 -24.05 9.54
C ASN A 7 5.80 -23.28 8.29
N ILE A 8 7.06 -22.86 8.22
CA ILE A 8 7.63 -22.22 7.02
C ILE A 8 7.97 -23.28 5.97
N TRP A 9 8.41 -24.47 6.35
CA TRP A 9 8.55 -25.57 5.38
C TRP A 9 7.21 -26.11 4.89
N LEU A 10 6.16 -26.11 5.72
CA LEU A 10 4.79 -26.36 5.29
C LEU A 10 4.36 -25.29 4.29
N ALA A 11 4.77 -24.02 4.51
CA ALA A 11 4.53 -22.91 3.60
C ALA A 11 5.17 -23.06 2.25
N VAL A 12 6.48 -23.31 2.27
CA VAL A 12 7.30 -23.57 1.09
C VAL A 12 6.78 -24.80 0.35
N ALA A 13 6.42 -25.87 1.06
CA ALA A 13 5.82 -27.07 0.49
C ALA A 13 4.46 -26.77 -0.16
N THR A 14 3.55 -26.03 0.49
CA THR A 14 2.25 -25.66 -0.12
C THR A 14 2.36 -24.69 -1.29
N LEU A 15 3.34 -23.77 -1.29
CA LEU A 15 3.57 -22.81 -2.37
C LEU A 15 4.20 -23.47 -3.62
N LEU A 16 4.94 -24.57 -3.45
CA LEU A 16 5.59 -25.32 -4.54
C LEU A 16 4.83 -26.57 -4.99
N ALA A 17 3.83 -27.05 -4.23
CA ALA A 17 3.13 -28.31 -4.49
C ALA A 17 2.00 -28.26 -5.53
N SER A 18 2.11 -27.43 -6.58
CA SER A 18 1.30 -27.67 -7.77
C SER A 18 1.93 -28.72 -8.71
N SER A 19 3.22 -29.03 -8.56
CA SER A 19 3.94 -29.88 -9.55
C SER A 19 4.88 -30.96 -8.99
N VAL A 20 5.17 -31.04 -7.68
CA VAL A 20 6.31 -31.86 -7.22
C VAL A 20 5.97 -33.00 -6.24
N PHE A 21 4.89 -32.93 -5.47
CA PHE A 21 4.59 -33.96 -4.48
C PHE A 21 3.20 -34.56 -4.69
N GLY A 22 3.16 -35.84 -5.04
CA GLY A 22 1.98 -36.67 -4.82
C GLY A 22 1.73 -36.74 -3.32
N TRP A 23 0.63 -36.15 -2.88
CA TRP A 23 0.29 -36.02 -1.46
C TRP A 23 -0.13 -37.38 -0.87
N PRO A 24 0.10 -37.62 0.44
CA PRO A 24 -0.40 -38.80 1.12
C PRO A 24 -1.93 -38.80 1.12
N SER A 25 -2.51 -39.91 0.67
CA SER A 25 -3.95 -40.19 0.68
C SER A 25 -4.56 -39.92 2.06
N GLY A 26 -5.39 -38.87 2.18
CA GLY A 26 -6.21 -38.66 3.38
C GLY A 26 -6.62 -37.22 3.70
N TRP A 27 -6.06 -36.19 3.08
CA TRP A 27 -6.48 -34.80 3.30
C TRP A 27 -7.21 -34.28 2.06
N PRO A 28 -8.48 -33.84 2.14
CA PRO A 28 -9.25 -33.55 0.95
C PRO A 28 -8.81 -32.20 0.36
N VAL A 29 -7.91 -32.28 -0.63
CA VAL A 29 -7.74 -31.22 -1.63
C VAL A 29 -8.81 -31.44 -2.70
N THR A 30 -10.00 -30.89 -2.44
CA THR A 30 -10.94 -30.57 -3.51
C THR A 30 -11.27 -29.09 -3.36
N ASN A 31 -10.87 -28.29 -4.36
CA ASN A 31 -11.12 -26.84 -4.49
C ASN A 31 -12.62 -26.50 -4.64
N THR A 32 -13.49 -27.11 -3.83
CA THR A 32 -14.95 -27.04 -3.97
C THR A 32 -15.68 -26.93 -2.63
N VAL A 33 -14.98 -26.82 -1.51
CA VAL A 33 -15.60 -26.63 -0.19
C VAL A 33 -15.19 -25.25 0.35
N PRO A 34 -16.07 -24.49 1.03
CA PRO A 34 -15.66 -23.30 1.76
C PRO A 34 -14.66 -23.73 2.85
N HIS A 35 -13.36 -23.65 2.58
CA HIS A 35 -12.29 -24.31 3.37
C HIS A 35 -12.02 -23.69 4.75
N TRP A 36 -12.95 -22.91 5.30
CA TRP A 36 -12.85 -22.23 6.60
C TRP A 36 -13.54 -22.98 7.74
N GLU A 37 -14.20 -24.12 7.48
CA GLU A 37 -14.65 -25.05 8.54
C GLU A 37 -13.49 -25.70 9.33
N VAL A 38 -12.23 -25.37 9.02
CA VAL A 38 -11.03 -25.98 9.63
C VAL A 38 -10.58 -25.28 10.92
N TYR A 39 -11.05 -24.06 11.21
CA TYR A 39 -10.68 -23.37 12.45
C TYR A 39 -11.71 -23.64 13.56
N ASP A 40 -11.68 -24.86 14.08
CA ASP A 40 -12.52 -25.32 15.20
C ASP A 40 -12.11 -24.77 16.58
N GLY A 41 -11.33 -23.67 16.61
CA GLY A 41 -10.77 -23.08 17.82
C GLY A 41 -9.61 -23.86 18.46
N LYS A 42 -9.15 -24.98 17.89
CA LYS A 42 -8.04 -25.79 18.46
C LYS A 42 -6.64 -25.42 17.96
N HIS A 43 -6.54 -24.54 16.97
CA HIS A 43 -5.26 -24.14 16.38
C HIS A 43 -4.71 -22.93 17.14
N ASP A 44 -3.40 -22.93 17.42
CA ASP A 44 -2.76 -21.76 18.03
C ASP A 44 -2.77 -20.55 17.07
N LEU A 45 -2.71 -19.35 17.63
CA LEU A 45 -2.81 -18.10 16.87
C LEU A 45 -1.79 -17.98 15.73
N ARG A 46 -0.58 -18.51 15.96
CA ARG A 46 0.48 -18.48 14.97
C ARG A 46 0.16 -19.37 13.78
N THR A 47 -0.40 -20.55 14.02
CA THR A 47 -0.88 -21.43 12.95
C THR A 47 -2.01 -20.76 12.15
N VAL A 48 -2.95 -20.08 12.81
CA VAL A 48 -4.05 -19.36 12.15
C VAL A 48 -3.52 -18.26 11.21
N VAL A 49 -2.65 -17.38 11.70
CA VAL A 49 -2.08 -16.28 10.90
C VAL A 49 -1.22 -16.82 9.77
N ALA A 50 -0.32 -17.76 10.07
CA ALA A 50 0.61 -18.27 9.07
C ALA A 50 -0.13 -19.04 7.97
N VAL A 51 -0.99 -19.99 8.33
CA VAL A 51 -1.69 -20.82 7.34
C VAL A 51 -2.76 -20.05 6.59
N GLY A 52 -3.44 -19.12 7.26
CA GLY A 52 -4.40 -18.22 6.61
C GLY A 52 -3.75 -17.48 5.45
N LEU A 53 -2.68 -16.75 5.71
CA LEU A 53 -2.01 -15.88 4.72
C LEU A 53 -1.32 -16.64 3.58
N MET A 54 -1.03 -17.93 3.75
CA MET A 54 -0.56 -18.77 2.65
C MET A 54 -1.65 -19.14 1.65
N ARG A 55 -2.90 -19.17 2.09
CA ARG A 55 -4.04 -19.68 1.32
C ARG A 55 -4.88 -18.53 0.78
N ILE A 56 -4.24 -17.61 0.04
CA ILE A 56 -4.96 -16.52 -0.65
C ILE A 56 -5.89 -17.16 -1.69
N PRO A 57 -7.22 -16.97 -1.59
CA PRO A 57 -8.15 -17.49 -2.57
C PRO A 57 -7.82 -16.94 -3.96
N ARG A 58 -7.73 -17.82 -4.96
CA ARG A 58 -7.60 -17.39 -6.37
C ARG A 58 -8.94 -16.91 -6.95
N ASP A 59 -10.05 -17.16 -6.26
CA ASP A 59 -11.37 -16.70 -6.65
C ASP A 59 -11.70 -15.36 -5.95
N TYR A 60 -11.77 -14.29 -6.75
CA TYR A 60 -12.11 -12.93 -6.30
C TYR A 60 -13.53 -12.79 -5.72
N ARG A 61 -14.38 -13.82 -5.84
CA ARG A 61 -15.72 -13.87 -5.23
C ARG A 61 -15.68 -14.27 -3.76
N LEU A 62 -14.56 -14.84 -3.29
CA LEU A 62 -14.40 -15.21 -1.89
C LEU A 62 -13.90 -14.02 -1.06
N PRO A 63 -14.28 -13.93 0.23
CA PRO A 63 -13.74 -12.91 1.13
C PRO A 63 -12.22 -12.95 1.15
N ARG A 64 -11.60 -11.78 1.27
CA ARG A 64 -10.14 -11.68 1.39
C ARG A 64 -9.67 -12.37 2.66
N THR A 65 -8.56 -13.08 2.58
CA THR A 65 -7.96 -13.78 3.73
C THR A 65 -7.73 -12.85 4.92
N GLU A 66 -7.27 -11.63 4.66
CA GLU A 66 -7.00 -10.64 5.69
C GLU A 66 -8.27 -10.24 6.44
N ASP A 67 -9.40 -10.06 5.74
CA ASP A 67 -10.70 -9.79 6.37
C ASP A 67 -11.16 -10.94 7.25
N MET A 68 -10.93 -12.17 6.79
CA MET A 68 -11.28 -13.37 7.54
C MET A 68 -10.44 -13.50 8.82
N LEU A 69 -9.13 -13.21 8.75
CA LEU A 69 -8.25 -13.22 9.92
C LEU A 69 -8.65 -12.15 10.94
N LEU A 70 -9.08 -10.96 10.48
CA LEU A 70 -9.60 -9.92 11.37
C LEU A 70 -10.96 -10.30 11.97
N ALA A 71 -11.83 -10.99 11.22
CA ALA A 71 -13.08 -11.52 11.74
C ALA A 71 -12.83 -12.59 12.81
N TYR A 72 -11.90 -13.52 12.58
CA TYR A 72 -11.45 -14.50 13.57
C TYR A 72 -10.93 -13.82 14.84
N ALA A 73 -10.04 -12.82 14.70
CA ALA A 73 -9.51 -12.09 15.85
C ALA A 73 -10.63 -11.43 16.66
N LYS A 74 -11.63 -10.84 15.98
CA LYS A 74 -12.80 -10.24 16.63
C LYS A 74 -13.66 -11.28 17.36
N GLU A 75 -13.97 -12.41 16.72
CA GLU A 75 -14.79 -13.49 17.30
C GLU A 75 -14.15 -14.07 18.57
N HIS A 76 -12.84 -14.28 18.54
CA HIS A 76 -12.08 -14.85 19.65
C HIS A 76 -11.51 -13.81 20.63
N ARG A 77 -11.88 -12.52 20.49
CA ARG A 77 -11.42 -11.41 21.34
C ARG A 77 -9.89 -11.29 21.41
N ILE A 78 -9.22 -11.57 20.31
CA ILE A 78 -7.78 -11.46 20.16
C ILE A 78 -7.46 -10.02 19.73
N PRO A 79 -6.59 -9.29 20.46
CA PRO A 79 -6.12 -7.98 20.05
C PRO A 79 -5.45 -8.04 18.65
N VAL A 80 -5.76 -7.09 17.78
CA VAL A 80 -5.17 -7.01 16.44
C VAL A 80 -3.64 -6.88 16.51
N SER A 81 -3.13 -6.15 17.51
CA SER A 81 -1.69 -6.08 17.82
C SER A 81 -1.03 -7.46 18.02
N ASN A 82 -1.75 -8.46 18.53
CA ASN A 82 -1.22 -9.83 18.65
C ASN A 82 -1.11 -10.50 17.27
N MET A 83 -2.08 -10.26 16.37
CA MET A 83 -2.02 -10.74 14.98
C MET A 83 -0.82 -10.12 14.25
N VAL A 84 -0.59 -8.82 14.46
CA VAL A 84 0.58 -8.10 13.93
C VAL A 84 1.87 -8.69 14.48
N GLY A 85 1.99 -8.88 15.79
CA GLY A 85 3.21 -9.44 16.40
C GLY A 85 3.52 -10.86 15.90
N VAL A 86 2.49 -11.69 15.69
CA VAL A 86 2.64 -13.01 15.06
C VAL A 86 3.10 -12.88 13.61
N ALA A 87 2.47 -12.03 12.80
CA ALA A 87 2.85 -11.84 11.40
C ALA A 87 4.30 -11.34 11.28
N GLN A 88 4.71 -10.39 12.13
CA GLN A 88 6.08 -9.92 12.24
C GLN A 88 7.05 -11.05 12.56
N THR A 89 6.76 -11.85 13.60
CA THR A 89 7.63 -12.96 14.02
C THR A 89 7.83 -13.97 12.88
N VAL A 90 6.75 -14.33 12.17
CA VAL A 90 6.83 -15.26 11.04
C VAL A 90 7.62 -14.67 9.88
N ALA A 91 7.48 -13.36 9.61
CA ALA A 91 8.25 -12.68 8.58
C ALA A 91 9.75 -12.63 8.91
N GLU A 92 10.12 -12.32 10.15
CA GLU A 92 11.50 -12.31 10.63
C GLU A 92 12.17 -13.68 10.48
N GLU A 93 11.46 -14.75 10.83
CA GLU A 93 11.97 -16.11 10.63
C GLU A 93 12.17 -16.45 9.14
N GLY A 94 11.24 -16.03 8.27
CA GLY A 94 11.39 -16.19 6.83
C GLY A 94 12.62 -15.44 6.29
N PHE A 95 12.87 -14.22 6.76
CA PHE A 95 14.08 -13.48 6.41
C PHE A 95 15.35 -14.14 6.95
N ALA A 96 15.35 -14.61 8.20
CA ALA A 96 16.48 -15.33 8.77
C ALA A 96 16.80 -16.62 7.97
N MET A 97 15.78 -17.34 7.49
CA MET A 97 15.97 -18.50 6.62
C MET A 97 16.65 -18.11 5.29
N LEU A 98 16.24 -17.00 4.68
CA LEU A 98 16.86 -16.49 3.45
C LEU A 98 18.31 -16.07 3.66
N GLU A 99 18.61 -15.38 4.76
CA GLU A 99 19.95 -14.89 5.09
C GLU A 99 20.93 -16.01 5.48
N SER A 100 20.43 -17.07 6.12
CA SER A 100 21.25 -18.21 6.54
C SER A 100 21.85 -19.01 5.38
N GLY A 101 21.38 -18.80 4.14
CA GLY A 101 21.78 -19.61 2.97
C GLY A 101 21.25 -21.05 2.99
N SER A 102 20.36 -21.38 3.94
CA SER A 102 19.79 -22.72 4.08
C SER A 102 18.89 -23.14 2.90
N LEU A 103 18.41 -22.16 2.13
CA LEU A 103 17.59 -22.38 0.94
C LEU A 103 18.49 -22.38 -0.30
N THR A 104 18.89 -23.58 -0.72
CA THR A 104 19.74 -23.76 -1.92
C THR A 104 18.95 -23.66 -3.22
N ASN A 105 17.62 -23.82 -3.17
CA ASN A 105 16.73 -23.71 -4.31
C ASN A 105 16.22 -22.26 -4.48
N LYS A 106 16.41 -21.70 -5.67
CA LYS A 106 15.98 -20.33 -6.00
C LYS A 106 14.45 -20.15 -5.96
N GLU A 107 13.69 -21.19 -6.31
CA GLU A 107 12.22 -21.13 -6.28
C GLU A 107 11.68 -21.12 -4.86
N GLU A 108 12.30 -21.89 -3.97
CA GLU A 108 12.00 -21.90 -2.53
C GLU A 108 12.32 -20.54 -1.91
N ALA A 109 13.51 -20.00 -2.18
CA ALA A 109 13.90 -18.67 -1.72
C ALA A 109 12.92 -17.58 -2.22
N ALA A 110 12.52 -17.64 -3.48
CA ALA A 110 11.52 -16.72 -4.03
C ALA A 110 10.13 -16.89 -3.40
N ALA A 111 9.72 -18.13 -3.07
CA ALA A 111 8.45 -18.40 -2.40
C ALA A 111 8.43 -17.85 -0.97
N VAL A 112 9.52 -18.05 -0.21
CA VAL A 112 9.67 -17.47 1.14
C VAL A 112 9.65 -15.95 1.07
N MET A 113 10.37 -15.34 0.11
CA MET A 113 10.37 -13.89 -0.06
C MET A 113 8.97 -13.34 -0.35
N ARG A 114 8.22 -13.96 -1.27
CA ARG A 114 6.83 -13.57 -1.55
C ARG A 114 5.95 -13.67 -0.31
N TYR A 115 6.11 -14.74 0.46
CA TYR A 115 5.34 -14.95 1.67
C TYR A 115 5.66 -13.92 2.76
N CYS A 116 6.93 -13.54 2.94
CA CYS A 116 7.30 -12.40 3.79
C CYS A 116 6.63 -11.10 3.33
N GLY A 117 6.55 -10.87 2.01
CA GLY A 117 5.80 -9.73 1.45
C GLY A 117 4.31 -9.75 1.81
N ILE A 118 3.66 -10.91 1.77
CA ILE A 118 2.25 -11.06 2.18
C ILE A 118 2.07 -10.74 3.66
N LEU A 119 2.96 -11.22 4.52
CA LEU A 119 2.92 -10.93 5.97
C LEU A 119 3.06 -9.43 6.26
N ILE A 120 3.97 -8.74 5.55
CA ILE A 120 4.12 -7.29 5.61
C ILE A 120 2.85 -6.59 5.13
N GLY A 121 2.28 -7.04 4.01
CA GLY A 121 1.00 -6.56 3.49
C GLY A 121 -0.13 -6.69 4.51
N PHE A 122 -0.24 -7.84 5.17
CA PHE A 122 -1.24 -8.08 6.22
C PHE A 122 -1.08 -7.12 7.40
N MET A 123 0.16 -6.90 7.88
CA MET A 123 0.42 -5.95 8.97
C MET A 123 -0.12 -4.55 8.65
N GLY A 124 0.15 -4.03 7.46
CA GLY A 124 -0.44 -2.77 7.02
C GLY A 124 -1.96 -2.82 6.83
N TYR A 125 -2.49 -3.93 6.32
CA TYR A 125 -3.92 -4.13 6.12
C TYR A 125 -4.72 -3.99 7.42
N THR A 126 -4.16 -4.45 8.54
CA THR A 126 -4.80 -4.38 9.86
C THR A 126 -5.08 -2.94 10.33
N LYS A 127 -4.37 -1.95 9.77
CA LYS A 127 -4.35 -0.55 10.21
C LYS A 127 -3.94 -0.35 11.68
N ASP A 128 -3.33 -1.35 12.31
CA ASP A 128 -2.87 -1.26 13.69
C ASP A 128 -1.51 -0.52 13.75
N PRO A 129 -1.39 0.58 14.52
CA PRO A 129 -0.16 1.35 14.62
C PRO A 129 1.02 0.56 15.21
N SER A 130 0.80 -0.56 15.89
CA SER A 130 1.89 -1.39 16.43
C SER A 130 2.80 -1.96 15.33
N ALA A 131 2.34 -2.00 14.07
CA ALA A 131 3.14 -2.43 12.94
C ALA A 131 4.16 -1.37 12.46
N LEU A 132 3.96 -0.09 12.76
CA LEU A 132 4.74 1.01 12.19
C LEU A 132 6.26 0.87 12.40
N PRO A 133 6.78 0.57 13.62
CA PRO A 133 8.23 0.47 13.81
C PRO A 133 8.88 -0.60 12.92
N TYR A 134 8.20 -1.74 12.73
CA TYR A 134 8.70 -2.81 11.89
C TYR A 134 8.60 -2.45 10.40
N LEU A 135 7.50 -1.82 9.98
CA LEU A 135 7.32 -1.40 8.60
C LEU A 135 8.31 -0.29 8.22
N GLU A 136 8.60 0.65 9.11
CA GLU A 136 9.62 1.69 8.90
C GLU A 136 11.00 1.05 8.66
N LEU A 137 11.39 0.07 9.49
CA LEU A 137 12.62 -0.71 9.28
C LEU A 137 12.63 -1.43 7.93
N LYS A 138 11.52 -2.05 7.52
CA LYS A 138 11.44 -2.76 6.23
C LYS A 138 11.32 -1.83 5.04
N SER A 139 10.87 -0.60 5.23
CA SER A 139 10.82 0.45 4.20
C SER A 139 12.21 0.95 3.79
N THR A 140 13.29 0.47 4.42
CA THR A 140 14.68 0.70 4.01
C THR A 140 15.40 -0.58 3.58
N SER A 141 14.66 -1.65 3.29
CA SER A 141 15.20 -2.95 2.86
C SER A 141 15.96 -2.87 1.52
N ALA A 142 17.07 -3.59 1.39
CA ALA A 142 17.77 -3.73 0.10
C ALA A 142 16.93 -4.45 -0.97
N ASN A 143 15.93 -5.25 -0.55
CA ASN A 143 14.98 -5.86 -1.46
C ASN A 143 13.85 -4.88 -1.81
N ASP A 144 13.74 -4.54 -3.10
CA ASP A 144 12.80 -3.56 -3.65
C ASP A 144 11.34 -3.89 -3.37
N ASP A 145 10.92 -5.15 -3.53
CA ASP A 145 9.53 -5.56 -3.30
C ASP A 145 9.14 -5.43 -1.83
N ILE A 146 10.02 -5.83 -0.91
CA ILE A 146 9.81 -5.67 0.54
C ILE A 146 9.76 -4.19 0.90
N ARG A 147 10.68 -3.40 0.36
CA ARG A 147 10.79 -1.97 0.60
C ARG A 147 9.51 -1.24 0.17
N ARG A 148 9.07 -1.47 -1.06
CA ARG A 148 7.85 -0.90 -1.64
C ARG A 148 6.60 -1.35 -0.91
N THR A 149 6.47 -2.63 -0.58
CA THR A 149 5.31 -3.13 0.18
C THR A 149 5.25 -2.48 1.56
N ALA A 150 6.37 -2.43 2.29
CA ALA A 150 6.41 -1.81 3.61
C ALA A 150 6.05 -0.32 3.57
N ALA A 151 6.61 0.44 2.62
CA ALA A 151 6.29 1.86 2.45
C ALA A 151 4.79 2.10 2.14
N ASN A 152 4.19 1.31 1.25
CA ASN A 152 2.75 1.40 0.98
C ASN A 152 1.92 1.06 2.23
N MET A 153 2.37 0.10 3.04
CA MET A 153 1.69 -0.30 4.26
C MET A 153 1.78 0.77 5.36
N ILE A 154 2.88 1.52 5.45
CA ILE A 154 2.97 2.71 6.31
C ILE A 154 1.91 3.74 5.90
N VAL A 155 1.80 4.06 4.60
CA VAL A 155 0.77 4.96 4.08
C VAL A 155 -0.64 4.43 4.39
N ASN A 156 -0.86 3.11 4.32
CA ASN A 156 -2.15 2.51 4.63
C ASN A 156 -2.56 2.65 6.11
N ILE A 157 -1.59 2.62 7.04
CA ILE A 157 -1.83 2.81 8.47
C ILE A 157 -2.00 4.29 8.80
N LEU A 158 -1.10 5.15 8.32
CA LEU A 158 -1.09 6.57 8.65
C LEU A 158 -2.20 7.36 7.95
N GLY A 159 -2.62 6.91 6.76
CA GLY A 159 -3.61 7.59 5.94
C GLY A 159 -3.17 9.01 5.60
N SER A 160 -4.05 9.99 5.84
CA SER A 160 -3.73 11.43 5.70
C SER A 160 -2.54 11.91 6.56
N ASN A 161 -2.16 11.21 7.63
CA ASN A 161 -0.98 11.57 8.44
C ASN A 161 0.35 11.15 7.80
N ALA A 162 0.34 10.49 6.64
CA ALA A 162 1.54 10.01 5.97
C ALA A 162 2.42 11.12 5.35
N ILE A 163 2.00 12.40 5.40
CA ILE A 163 2.71 13.52 4.77
C ILE A 163 4.18 13.58 5.21
N GLY A 164 4.45 13.50 6.52
CA GLY A 164 5.83 13.53 7.05
C GLY A 164 6.69 12.39 6.49
N PHE A 165 6.14 11.17 6.52
CA PHE A 165 6.79 10.00 5.93
C PHE A 165 7.08 10.18 4.43
N LEU A 166 6.12 10.67 3.64
CA LEU A 166 6.29 10.88 2.21
C LEU A 166 7.35 11.96 1.90
N ARG A 167 7.41 13.04 2.68
CA ARG A 167 8.45 14.08 2.54
C ARG A 167 9.85 13.51 2.81
N ASP A 168 10.01 12.69 3.82
CA ASP A 168 11.31 12.07 4.13
C ASP A 168 11.68 10.98 3.12
N PHE A 169 10.70 10.21 2.66
CA PHE A 169 10.90 9.21 1.62
C PHE A 169 11.35 9.81 0.30
N LYS A 170 10.77 10.95 -0.12
CA LYS A 170 11.15 11.69 -1.33
C LYS A 170 12.61 12.17 -1.31
N LYS A 171 13.13 12.57 -0.15
CA LYS A 171 14.53 13.02 -0.01
C LYS A 171 15.54 11.90 -0.26
N ASN A 172 15.09 10.65 -0.24
CA ASN A 172 15.96 9.51 -0.37
C ASN A 172 15.96 9.00 -1.82
N GLU A 173 17.12 9.04 -2.49
CA GLU A 173 17.22 8.79 -3.94
C GLU A 173 17.03 7.31 -4.32
N LEU A 174 17.12 6.38 -3.35
CA LEU A 174 16.88 4.95 -3.56
C LEU A 174 15.44 4.62 -3.99
N TYR A 175 14.54 5.60 -4.02
CA TYR A 175 13.10 5.40 -4.00
C TYR A 175 12.33 6.05 -5.16
N ARG A 176 12.99 6.70 -6.12
CA ARG A 176 12.30 7.44 -7.20
C ARG A 176 11.31 6.58 -8.00
N GLY A 177 11.58 5.29 -8.17
CA GLY A 177 10.68 4.35 -8.86
C GLY A 177 9.42 3.98 -8.06
N ASP A 178 9.46 4.12 -6.74
CA ASP A 178 8.39 3.68 -5.82
C ASP A 178 7.42 4.82 -5.45
N LEU A 179 7.82 6.09 -5.66
CA LEU A 179 7.02 7.28 -5.31
C LEU A 179 5.64 7.30 -5.99
N TYR A 180 5.55 6.84 -7.24
CA TYR A 180 4.29 6.76 -7.96
C TYR A 180 3.24 5.95 -7.18
N SER A 181 3.59 4.74 -6.74
CA SER A 181 2.68 3.84 -6.01
C SER A 181 2.25 4.43 -4.66
N LEU A 182 3.15 5.16 -4.01
CA LEU A 182 2.91 5.74 -2.69
C LEU A 182 1.97 6.94 -2.76
N TYR A 183 2.21 7.85 -3.72
CA TYR A 183 1.34 8.99 -3.94
C TYR A 183 -0.05 8.56 -4.41
N GLU A 184 -0.14 7.54 -5.27
CA GLU A 184 -1.42 6.96 -5.66
C GLU A 184 -2.17 6.39 -4.44
N SER A 185 -1.48 5.58 -3.63
CA SER A 185 -2.05 5.03 -2.39
C SER A 185 -2.51 6.13 -1.43
N PHE A 186 -1.71 7.17 -1.24
CA PHE A 186 -2.03 8.31 -0.38
C PHE A 186 -3.26 9.08 -0.89
N GLY A 187 -3.34 9.33 -2.21
CA GLY A 187 -4.50 9.93 -2.86
C GLY A 187 -5.79 9.15 -2.62
N TYR A 188 -5.75 7.83 -2.78
CA TYR A 188 -6.90 6.98 -2.46
C TYR A 188 -7.28 7.04 -0.98
N LYS A 189 -6.31 7.12 -0.06
CA LYS A 189 -6.60 7.25 1.38
C LYS A 189 -7.32 8.56 1.70
N ILE A 190 -6.84 9.69 1.18
CA ILE A 190 -7.51 10.99 1.35
C ILE A 190 -8.96 10.91 0.87
N ARG A 191 -9.21 10.32 -0.30
CA ARG A 191 -10.56 10.14 -0.85
C ARG A 191 -11.47 9.36 0.10
N MET A 192 -10.99 8.24 0.61
CA MET A 192 -11.77 7.40 1.53
C MET A 192 -12.04 8.09 2.88
N GLU A 193 -11.08 8.89 3.34
CA GLU A 193 -11.13 9.57 4.62
C GLU A 193 -11.88 10.91 4.59
N LYS A 194 -12.16 11.46 3.40
CA LYS A 194 -12.79 12.78 3.21
C LYS A 194 -14.09 12.95 3.99
N ALA A 195 -14.88 11.89 4.13
CA ALA A 195 -16.16 11.92 4.85
C ALA A 195 -16.02 11.79 6.38
N SER A 196 -14.92 11.23 6.86
CA SER A 196 -14.72 10.86 8.27
C SER A 196 -13.67 11.72 9.00
N ASN A 197 -12.87 12.49 8.27
CA ASN A 197 -11.83 13.34 8.84
C ASN A 197 -12.24 14.82 8.91
N PRO A 198 -11.67 15.60 9.85
CA PRO A 198 -11.83 17.04 9.87
C PRO A 198 -11.37 17.67 8.55
N LYS A 199 -12.10 18.68 8.08
CA LYS A 199 -11.81 19.40 6.84
C LYS A 199 -10.35 19.89 6.77
N ALA A 200 -9.83 20.47 7.85
CA ALA A 200 -8.45 20.95 7.92
C ALA A 200 -7.42 19.87 7.54
N LYS A 201 -7.58 18.64 8.06
CA LYS A 201 -6.68 17.52 7.78
C LYS A 201 -6.71 17.07 6.32
N VAL A 202 -7.91 17.07 5.73
CA VAL A 202 -8.11 16.73 4.31
C VAL A 202 -7.50 17.82 3.43
N ASP A 203 -7.66 19.07 3.83
CA ASP A 203 -7.14 20.23 3.12
C ASP A 203 -5.60 20.28 3.15
N ASP A 204 -4.96 19.96 4.28
CA ASP A 204 -3.49 19.84 4.38
C ASP A 204 -2.96 18.76 3.42
N ALA A 205 -3.67 17.64 3.31
CA ALA A 205 -3.30 16.55 2.43
C ALA A 205 -3.44 16.94 0.95
N TYR A 206 -4.45 17.74 0.59
CA TYR A 206 -4.58 18.29 -0.75
C TYR A 206 -3.56 19.38 -1.05
N ALA A 207 -3.24 20.25 -0.09
CA ALA A 207 -2.17 21.23 -0.22
C ALA A 207 -0.84 20.52 -0.51
N PHE A 208 -0.53 19.46 0.22
CA PHE A 208 0.65 18.63 -0.04
C PHE A 208 0.65 18.00 -1.44
N LEU A 209 -0.47 17.45 -1.92
CA LEU A 209 -0.55 16.91 -3.29
C LEU A 209 -0.36 18.00 -4.37
N LEU A 210 -0.88 19.21 -4.13
CA LEU A 210 -0.70 20.37 -5.00
C LEU A 210 0.76 20.85 -5.03
N GLU A 211 1.45 20.85 -3.89
CA GLU A 211 2.90 21.11 -3.83
C GLU A 211 3.67 20.03 -4.62
N LEU A 212 3.33 18.75 -4.42
CA LEU A 212 4.02 17.64 -5.09
C LEU A 212 3.91 17.73 -6.62
N ILE A 213 2.73 18.02 -7.16
CA ILE A 213 2.56 18.07 -8.61
C ILE A 213 3.36 19.23 -9.25
N GLU A 214 3.64 20.29 -8.47
CA GLU A 214 4.50 21.41 -8.87
C GLU A 214 6.00 21.07 -8.87
N GLU A 215 6.42 20.01 -8.17
CA GLU A 215 7.83 19.59 -8.07
C GLU A 215 8.17 18.34 -8.89
N GLU A 216 7.20 17.46 -9.13
CA GLU A 216 7.42 16.18 -9.80
C GLU A 216 7.48 16.30 -11.33
N GLU A 217 8.00 15.25 -11.98
CA GLU A 217 8.13 15.16 -13.44
C GLU A 217 7.52 13.88 -14.04
N GLY A 218 7.31 13.88 -15.36
CA GLY A 218 6.97 12.69 -16.13
C GLY A 218 5.66 12.01 -15.74
N SER A 219 5.70 10.68 -15.57
CA SER A 219 4.52 9.85 -15.28
C SER A 219 3.92 10.12 -13.90
N THR A 220 4.71 10.57 -12.93
CA THR A 220 4.25 10.90 -11.58
C THR A 220 3.27 12.08 -11.60
N VAL A 221 3.58 13.13 -12.38
CA VAL A 221 2.69 14.30 -12.54
C VAL A 221 1.35 13.90 -13.12
N LYS A 222 1.34 13.02 -14.14
CA LYS A 222 0.12 12.52 -14.77
C LYS A 222 -0.79 11.79 -13.77
N MET A 223 -0.21 11.01 -12.86
CA MET A 223 -0.98 10.32 -11.82
C MET A 223 -1.48 11.29 -10.74
N LEU A 224 -0.64 12.22 -10.30
CA LEU A 224 -1.06 13.27 -9.36
C LEU A 224 -2.22 14.11 -9.95
N ASP A 225 -2.15 14.46 -11.24
CA ASP A 225 -3.25 15.16 -11.94
C ASP A 225 -4.54 14.36 -11.89
N ARG A 226 -4.46 13.05 -12.17
CA ARG A 226 -5.61 12.15 -12.11
C ARG A 226 -6.20 12.07 -10.71
N VAL A 227 -5.36 11.83 -9.69
CA VAL A 227 -5.79 11.77 -8.29
C VAL A 227 -6.48 13.06 -7.88
N LEU A 228 -5.90 14.21 -8.18
CA LEU A 228 -6.47 15.52 -7.85
C LEU A 228 -7.79 15.75 -8.61
N CYS A 229 -7.89 15.40 -9.90
CA CYS A 229 -9.15 15.49 -10.65
C CYS A 229 -10.27 14.61 -10.08
N GLU A 230 -9.93 13.41 -9.63
CA GLU A 230 -10.91 12.46 -9.09
C GLU A 230 -11.39 12.83 -7.68
N THR A 231 -10.62 13.63 -6.93
CA THR A 231 -10.82 13.76 -5.48
C THR A 231 -10.95 15.20 -4.96
N LEU A 232 -10.28 16.17 -5.59
CA LEU A 232 -10.32 17.58 -5.22
C LEU A 232 -11.33 18.34 -6.09
N GLU A 233 -12.39 18.81 -5.45
CA GLU A 233 -13.46 19.56 -6.12
C GLU A 233 -12.92 20.87 -6.71
N GLY A 234 -13.26 21.15 -7.97
CA GLY A 234 -12.81 22.34 -8.69
C GLY A 234 -11.39 22.25 -9.29
N TYR A 235 -10.62 21.19 -8.99
CA TYR A 235 -9.26 21.05 -9.53
C TYR A 235 -9.21 20.92 -11.05
N SER A 236 -10.18 20.23 -11.65
CA SER A 236 -10.24 19.98 -13.11
C SER A 236 -10.20 21.26 -13.94
N ALA A 237 -10.71 22.37 -13.40
CA ALA A 237 -10.70 23.70 -14.00
C ALA A 237 -10.03 24.74 -13.08
N SER A 238 -8.90 24.36 -12.46
CA SER A 238 -8.14 25.23 -11.55
C SER A 238 -6.96 25.93 -12.23
N VAL A 239 -6.53 27.04 -11.63
CA VAL A 239 -5.32 27.78 -12.02
C VAL A 239 -4.07 26.92 -11.81
N GLN A 240 -4.02 26.11 -10.75
CA GLN A 240 -2.91 25.21 -10.44
C GLN A 240 -2.74 24.14 -11.53
N ARG A 241 -3.84 23.53 -11.97
CA ARG A 241 -3.81 22.53 -13.05
C ARG A 241 -3.34 23.13 -14.38
N GLU A 242 -3.74 24.36 -14.68
CA GLU A 242 -3.28 25.11 -15.86
C GLU A 242 -1.76 25.32 -15.82
N LYS A 243 -1.23 25.81 -14.69
CA LYS A 243 0.22 26.01 -14.49
C LYS A 243 1.01 24.71 -14.69
N VAL A 244 0.52 23.60 -14.13
CA VAL A 244 1.14 22.27 -14.32
C VAL A 244 1.11 21.87 -15.80
N ALA A 245 -0.03 22.01 -16.48
CA ALA A 245 -0.15 21.69 -17.89
C ALA A 245 0.82 22.53 -18.74
N ASP A 246 0.89 23.84 -18.51
CA ASP A 246 1.81 24.74 -19.19
C ASP A 246 3.28 24.33 -19.00
N ARG A 247 3.67 24.03 -17.76
CA ARG A 247 5.03 23.56 -17.44
C ARG A 247 5.34 22.26 -18.18
N MET A 248 4.43 21.30 -18.14
CA MET A 248 4.64 19.98 -18.75
C MET A 248 4.62 20.03 -20.28
N VAL A 249 3.85 20.92 -20.90
CA VAL A 249 3.91 21.15 -22.35
C VAL A 249 5.25 21.75 -22.74
N LYS A 250 5.70 22.78 -22.01
CA LYS A 250 6.93 23.53 -22.33
C LYS A 250 8.22 22.75 -22.04
N ALA A 251 8.28 22.08 -20.90
CA ALA A 251 9.51 21.50 -20.36
C ALA A 251 9.38 20.03 -19.94
N GLY A 252 8.18 19.44 -20.06
CA GLY A 252 7.96 18.05 -19.68
C GLY A 252 8.49 17.04 -20.71
N PRO A 253 8.62 15.76 -20.32
CA PRO A 253 9.05 14.68 -21.21
C PRO A 253 8.11 14.48 -22.41
N GLU A 254 8.68 14.16 -23.58
CA GLU A 254 7.93 14.02 -24.84
C GLU A 254 6.76 13.03 -24.74
N TYR A 255 6.94 11.91 -24.06
CA TYR A 255 5.89 10.89 -23.90
C TYR A 255 4.68 11.37 -23.08
N SER A 256 4.85 12.42 -22.25
CA SER A 256 3.79 12.97 -21.41
C SER A 256 3.12 14.20 -22.02
N ARG A 257 3.81 14.89 -22.95
CA ARG A 257 3.36 16.14 -23.55
C ARG A 257 1.96 16.07 -24.20
N PRO A 258 1.61 15.05 -25.01
CA PRO A 258 0.28 14.98 -25.64
C PRO A 258 -0.87 14.95 -24.63
N HIS A 259 -0.65 14.34 -23.46
CA HIS A 259 -1.65 14.34 -22.38
C HIS A 259 -1.87 15.76 -21.84
N PHE A 260 -0.80 16.49 -21.54
CA PHE A 260 -0.90 17.84 -20.97
C PHE A 260 -1.34 18.90 -21.99
N GLU A 261 -1.06 18.71 -23.29
CA GLU A 261 -1.65 19.52 -24.36
C GLU A 261 -3.18 19.39 -24.40
N ALA A 262 -3.70 18.16 -24.27
CA ALA A 262 -5.14 17.92 -24.18
C ALA A 262 -5.75 18.54 -22.91
N VAL A 263 -5.08 18.38 -21.75
CA VAL A 263 -5.50 19.00 -20.49
C VAL A 263 -5.56 20.53 -20.62
N LYS A 264 -4.53 21.15 -21.19
CA LYS A 264 -4.50 22.60 -21.42
C LYS A 264 -5.67 23.06 -22.29
N ALA A 265 -5.90 22.39 -23.42
CA ALA A 265 -7.00 22.71 -24.32
C ALA A 265 -8.39 22.54 -23.66
N GLU A 266 -8.54 21.62 -22.71
CA GLU A 266 -9.78 21.51 -21.93
C GLU A 266 -9.96 22.65 -20.93
N ILE A 267 -8.91 23.01 -20.20
CA ILE A 267 -8.96 24.10 -19.20
C ILE A 267 -9.25 25.44 -19.87
N GLU A 268 -8.71 25.68 -21.06
CA GLU A 268 -8.93 26.89 -21.85
C GLU A 268 -10.40 27.12 -22.24
N LYS A 269 -11.24 26.06 -22.27
CA LYS A 269 -12.69 26.19 -22.48
C LYS A 269 -13.40 26.91 -21.31
N THR A 270 -12.82 26.88 -20.11
CA THR A 270 -13.33 27.58 -18.94
C THR A 270 -12.68 28.97 -18.85
N PRO A 271 -13.44 30.08 -18.84
CA PRO A 271 -12.87 31.42 -18.72
C PRO A 271 -12.01 31.55 -17.45
N THR A 272 -10.86 32.21 -17.54
CA THR A 272 -9.90 32.36 -16.41
C THR A 272 -10.56 32.88 -15.13
N ALA A 273 -11.45 33.86 -15.24
CA ALA A 273 -12.18 34.44 -14.10
C ALA A 273 -13.13 33.46 -13.38
N LYS A 274 -13.45 32.31 -14.00
CA LYS A 274 -14.29 31.24 -13.43
C LYS A 274 -13.48 30.06 -12.92
N ARG A 275 -12.16 30.06 -13.11
CA ARG A 275 -11.28 28.97 -12.66
C ARG A 275 -11.08 29.07 -11.16
N LYS A 276 -11.06 27.92 -10.47
CA LYS A 276 -10.75 27.86 -9.04
C LYS A 276 -9.27 28.19 -8.84
N ASP A 277 -8.97 29.15 -7.97
CA ASP A 277 -7.60 29.43 -7.55
C ASP A 277 -7.40 28.94 -6.12
N PHE A 278 -6.64 27.86 -5.96
CA PHE A 278 -6.34 27.33 -4.63
C PHE A 278 -5.30 28.16 -3.86
N ALA A 279 -4.65 29.15 -4.49
CA ALA A 279 -3.71 30.06 -3.85
C ALA A 279 -4.31 31.44 -3.52
N ALA A 280 -5.60 31.64 -3.79
CA ALA A 280 -6.30 32.86 -3.39
C ALA A 280 -6.47 32.94 -1.87
N LYS A 281 -6.69 34.14 -1.34
CA LYS A 281 -6.86 34.35 0.11
C LYS A 281 -7.99 33.47 0.69
N GLY A 282 -7.71 32.78 1.78
CA GLY A 282 -8.58 31.83 2.47
C GLY A 282 -8.66 30.43 1.83
N GLU A 283 -7.90 30.16 0.77
CA GLU A 283 -7.90 28.89 0.05
C GLU A 283 -6.77 27.96 0.49
N LEU A 284 -6.70 26.76 -0.11
CA LEU A 284 -5.84 25.66 0.35
C LEU A 284 -4.36 26.02 0.48
N LEU A 285 -3.83 26.81 -0.44
CA LEU A 285 -2.43 27.20 -0.52
C LEU A 285 -2.19 28.63 0.00
N ASP A 286 -3.18 29.25 0.66
CA ASP A 286 -2.99 30.57 1.26
C ASP A 286 -2.04 30.47 2.47
N PRO A 287 -0.86 31.13 2.45
CA PRO A 287 0.06 31.11 3.58
C PRO A 287 -0.53 31.70 4.86
N GLU A 288 -1.51 32.62 4.78
CA GLU A 288 -2.16 33.25 5.93
C GLU A 288 -3.25 32.36 6.56
N ARG A 289 -3.57 31.22 5.94
CA ARG A 289 -4.59 30.29 6.44
C ARG A 289 -4.16 29.56 7.72
N ALA A 290 -2.88 29.29 7.89
CA ALA A 290 -2.36 28.58 9.07
C ALA A 290 -2.44 29.42 10.36
N GLU A 291 -2.72 30.73 10.25
CA GLU A 291 -2.80 31.67 11.36
C GLU A 291 -4.24 31.98 11.83
N GLN A 292 -5.26 31.36 11.21
CA GLN A 292 -6.70 31.56 11.49
C GLN A 292 -7.35 30.33 12.13
#